data_AF-A0AAW4FW27-F1
#
_entry.id   AF-A0AAW4FW27-F1
#
_cell.length_a   1.000
_cell.length_b   1.000
_cell.length_c   1.000
_cell.angle_alpha   90.00
_cell.angle_beta   90.00
_cell.angle_gamma   90.00
#
_symmetry.space_group_name_H-M   'P 1'
#
loop_
_entity.id
_entity.type
_entity.pdbx_description
1 polymer ?
#
loop_
_entity_poly.entity_id
_entity_poly.type
_entity_poly.pdbx_seq_one_letter_code
_entity_poly.pdbx_strand_id
1 'polypeptide(L)'
;MVVATTGAESRELCGQWGDHTDYLRRTSYDCFPAAMADRGYRTISYHGFSQRMFERDKWYPRIGFLESHFLEGLATDSNRFHQRCGSVFTGLCDNDIASAVRDRLTTNPAERKLLYWLTLNSHIPYVPKQGGNFKCGSDAAEIANTKVCELTELWADVFDGVASIATDPNLPPTDIFIVGDHPTPLWERAAAEHFTPHKVQWHLLRDNRTTTHGE
;
A
#
# COMPACT_ATOMS: atom_id res chain seq x y z
N MET A 1 -18.91 -7.86 -10.96
CA MET A 1 -18.48 -7.74 -9.55
C MET A 1 -17.69 -6.45 -9.45
N VAL A 2 -18.16 -5.48 -8.67
CA VAL A 2 -17.37 -4.28 -8.39
C VAL A 2 -16.27 -4.75 -7.45
N VAL A 3 -15.02 -4.76 -7.91
CA VAL A 3 -13.87 -5.16 -7.09
C VAL A 3 -13.46 -3.91 -6.32
N ALA A 4 -13.76 -3.87 -5.03
CA ALA A 4 -13.24 -2.87 -4.11
C ALA A 4 -11.86 -3.30 -3.57
N THR A 5 -11.15 -2.40 -2.92
CA THR A 5 -9.85 -2.66 -2.28
C THR A 5 -9.85 -3.93 -1.42
N THR A 6 -10.93 -4.17 -0.67
CA THR A 6 -11.10 -5.35 0.19
C THR A 6 -11.20 -6.68 -0.58
N GLY A 7 -11.70 -6.65 -1.82
CA GLY A 7 -11.67 -7.81 -2.70
C GLY A 7 -10.26 -8.17 -3.15
N ALA A 8 -9.40 -7.16 -3.32
CA ALA A 8 -7.98 -7.39 -3.55
C ALA A 8 -7.27 -7.89 -2.29
N GLU A 9 -7.56 -7.30 -1.12
CA GLU A 9 -6.99 -7.77 0.14
C GLU A 9 -7.33 -9.24 0.39
N SER A 10 -8.58 -9.67 0.15
CA SER A 10 -8.97 -11.09 0.21
C SER A 10 -8.16 -11.96 -0.75
N ARG A 11 -7.96 -11.50 -1.99
CA ARG A 11 -7.21 -12.22 -3.03
C ARG A 11 -5.73 -12.36 -2.66
N GLU A 12 -5.07 -11.28 -2.26
CA GLU A 12 -3.64 -11.25 -2.02
C GLU A 12 -3.25 -11.81 -0.64
N LEU A 13 -4.08 -11.57 0.39
CA LEU A 13 -3.77 -11.98 1.75
C LEU A 13 -4.38 -13.34 2.11
N CYS A 14 -5.40 -13.82 1.41
CA CYS A 14 -6.06 -15.09 1.73
C CYS A 14 -6.19 -16.04 0.53
N GLY A 15 -5.74 -15.63 -0.67
CA GLY A 15 -5.75 -16.50 -1.86
C GLY A 15 -7.16 -16.84 -2.38
N GLN A 16 -8.18 -16.05 -2.01
CA GLN A 16 -9.57 -16.32 -2.37
C GLN A 16 -10.33 -15.06 -2.78
N TRP A 17 -11.32 -15.24 -3.65
CA TRP A 17 -12.30 -14.20 -3.95
C TRP A 17 -13.23 -14.02 -2.76
N GLY A 18 -13.45 -12.76 -2.33
CA GLY A 18 -14.25 -12.43 -1.16
C GLY A 18 -14.17 -10.94 -0.82
N ASP A 19 -14.64 -10.57 0.36
CA ASP A 19 -14.59 -9.21 0.92
C ASP A 19 -14.40 -9.28 2.46
N HIS A 20 -14.18 -8.16 3.14
CA HIS A 20 -13.96 -8.05 4.59
C HIS A 20 -15.03 -8.78 5.42
N THR A 21 -16.28 -8.80 4.98
CA THR A 21 -17.39 -9.44 5.71
C THR A 21 -17.23 -10.95 5.85
N ASP A 22 -16.52 -11.60 4.93
CA ASP A 22 -16.27 -13.05 4.97
C ASP A 22 -15.38 -13.44 6.16
N TYR A 23 -14.61 -12.46 6.67
CA TYR A 23 -13.65 -12.61 7.75
C TYR A 23 -14.22 -12.20 9.12
N LEU A 24 -15.52 -11.93 9.23
CA LEU A 24 -16.16 -11.45 10.48
C LEU A 24 -16.85 -12.53 11.32
N ARG A 25 -16.94 -13.78 10.86
CA ARG A 25 -17.70 -14.83 11.56
C ARG A 25 -16.85 -15.70 12.46
N ARG A 26 -15.58 -15.90 12.14
CA ARG A 26 -14.64 -16.71 12.94
C ARG A 26 -13.64 -15.81 13.65
N THR A 27 -12.96 -16.37 14.65
CA THR A 27 -11.88 -15.70 15.37
C THR A 27 -10.55 -15.78 14.62
N SER A 28 -10.39 -16.76 13.74
CA SER A 28 -9.21 -16.94 12.91
C SER A 28 -9.56 -17.53 11.55
N TYR A 29 -8.72 -17.22 10.57
CA TYR A 29 -8.77 -17.71 9.19
C TYR A 29 -7.36 -18.11 8.74
N ASP A 30 -7.28 -19.16 7.94
CA ASP A 30 -6.03 -19.62 7.34
C ASP A 30 -5.69 -18.75 6.12
N CYS A 31 -5.12 -17.59 6.41
CA CYS A 31 -4.68 -16.61 5.44
C CYS A 31 -3.15 -16.47 5.50
N PHE A 32 -2.56 -15.85 4.47
CA PHE A 32 -1.13 -15.64 4.36
C PHE A 32 -0.50 -14.97 5.58
N PRO A 33 -1.06 -13.90 6.20
CA PRO A 33 -0.48 -13.36 7.43
C PRO A 33 -0.46 -14.38 8.57
N ALA A 34 -1.56 -15.09 8.85
CA ALA A 34 -1.58 -16.14 9.87
C ALA A 34 -0.53 -17.23 9.60
N ALA A 35 -0.43 -17.69 8.35
CA ALA A 35 0.55 -18.68 7.92
C ALA A 35 2.00 -18.18 8.09
N MET A 36 2.25 -16.88 7.94
CA MET A 36 3.57 -16.27 8.15
C MET A 36 3.88 -16.10 9.65
N ALA A 37 2.89 -15.73 10.46
CA ALA A 37 3.01 -15.68 11.91
C ALA A 37 3.39 -17.05 12.50
N ASP A 38 2.76 -18.13 12.03
CA ASP A 38 3.08 -19.51 12.43
C ASP A 38 4.52 -19.92 12.06
N ARG A 39 5.12 -19.26 11.06
CA ARG A 39 6.52 -19.45 10.65
C ARG A 39 7.50 -18.52 11.37
N GLY A 40 7.04 -17.81 12.39
CA GLY A 40 7.84 -16.90 13.22
C GLY A 40 8.07 -15.52 12.60
N TYR A 41 7.27 -15.11 11.61
CA TYR A 41 7.29 -13.73 11.14
C TYR A 41 6.43 -12.84 12.04
N ARG A 42 6.91 -11.63 12.32
CA ARG A 42 6.07 -10.55 12.82
C ARG A 42 5.24 -10.00 11.66
N THR A 43 3.91 -10.12 11.73
CA THR A 43 2.99 -9.68 10.68
C THR A 43 2.43 -8.31 11.03
N ILE A 44 2.70 -7.33 10.17
CA ILE A 44 2.43 -5.92 10.44
C ILE A 44 1.70 -5.32 9.25
N SER A 45 0.70 -4.48 9.50
CA SER A 45 0.01 -3.72 8.45
C SER A 45 0.08 -2.22 8.68
N TYR A 46 0.23 -1.44 7.61
CA TYR A 46 0.14 0.02 7.62
C TYR A 46 -0.94 0.51 6.66
N HIS A 47 -1.74 1.46 7.11
CA HIS A 47 -2.68 2.17 6.25
C HIS A 47 -2.89 3.61 6.75
N GLY A 48 -2.81 4.58 5.85
CA GLY A 48 -2.95 5.99 6.18
C GLY A 48 -4.36 6.45 6.55
N PHE A 49 -5.36 5.56 6.51
CA PHE A 49 -6.76 5.88 6.80
C PHE A 49 -7.30 5.13 8.03
N SER A 50 -8.54 5.44 8.41
CA SER A 50 -9.19 4.88 9.59
C SER A 50 -9.34 3.37 9.52
N GLN A 51 -8.99 2.69 10.61
CA GLN A 51 -9.18 1.24 10.77
C GLN A 51 -10.65 0.81 10.71
N ARG A 52 -11.59 1.73 10.98
CA ARG A 52 -13.03 1.43 10.96
C ARG A 52 -13.57 1.27 9.54
N MET A 53 -12.88 1.83 8.54
CA MET A 53 -13.26 1.64 7.15
C MET A 53 -13.08 0.17 6.77
N PHE A 54 -14.19 -0.46 6.42
CA PHE A 54 -14.29 -1.91 6.18
C PHE A 54 -13.92 -2.76 7.41
N GLU A 55 -14.15 -2.24 8.61
CA GLU A 55 -14.01 -2.97 9.88
C GLU A 55 -12.64 -3.66 10.03
N ARG A 56 -11.57 -3.07 9.49
CA ARG A 56 -10.21 -3.66 9.52
C ARG A 56 -9.72 -3.89 10.93
N ASP A 57 -10.14 -3.05 11.88
CA ASP A 57 -9.94 -3.27 13.32
C ASP A 57 -10.46 -4.63 13.80
N LYS A 58 -11.49 -5.18 13.16
CA LYS A 58 -12.08 -6.48 13.48
C LYS A 58 -11.45 -7.63 12.72
N TRP A 59 -11.23 -7.50 11.40
CA TRP A 59 -10.86 -8.65 10.58
C TRP A 59 -9.36 -8.83 10.34
N TYR A 60 -8.54 -7.77 10.40
CA TYR A 60 -7.08 -7.91 10.30
C TYR A 60 -6.48 -8.85 11.34
N PRO A 61 -6.86 -8.77 12.64
CA PRO A 61 -6.38 -9.74 13.63
C PRO A 61 -6.78 -11.18 13.32
N ARG A 62 -7.93 -11.38 12.66
CA ARG A 62 -8.49 -12.70 12.35
C ARG A 62 -7.81 -13.37 11.17
N ILE A 63 -7.25 -12.59 10.24
CA ILE A 63 -6.44 -13.11 9.13
C ILE A 63 -4.96 -13.21 9.48
N GLY A 64 -4.58 -12.81 10.70
CA GLY A 64 -3.26 -13.06 11.29
C GLY A 64 -2.29 -11.89 11.25
N PHE A 65 -2.74 -10.64 11.14
CA PHE A 65 -1.89 -9.49 11.48
C PHE A 65 -1.75 -9.36 12.99
N LEU A 66 -0.50 -9.33 13.48
CA LEU A 66 -0.18 -9.16 14.90
C LEU A 66 -0.11 -7.68 15.30
N GLU A 67 0.26 -6.81 14.36
CA GLU A 67 0.29 -5.35 14.54
C GLU A 67 -0.40 -4.67 13.36
N SER A 68 -1.20 -3.64 13.66
CA SER A 68 -1.80 -2.82 12.63
C SER A 68 -1.72 -1.34 13.01
N HIS A 69 -1.17 -0.54 12.10
CA HIS A 69 -0.98 0.89 12.26
C HIS A 69 -1.89 1.64 11.28
N PHE A 70 -2.87 2.33 11.84
CA PHE A 70 -3.86 3.12 11.12
C PHE A 70 -3.77 4.59 11.50
N LEU A 71 -4.52 5.43 10.78
CA LEU A 71 -4.61 6.87 11.01
C LEU A 71 -4.70 7.25 12.49
N GLU A 72 -5.60 6.61 13.24
CA GLU A 72 -5.88 6.96 14.64
C GLU A 72 -4.66 6.79 15.56
N GLY A 73 -3.84 5.78 15.30
CA GLY A 73 -2.62 5.53 16.08
C GLY A 73 -1.42 6.31 15.54
N LEU A 74 -1.28 6.43 14.23
CA LEU A 74 -0.14 7.12 13.61
C LEU A 74 -0.20 8.63 13.84
N ALA A 75 -1.39 9.24 13.75
CA ALA A 75 -1.56 10.68 13.90
C ALA A 75 -1.25 11.22 15.31
N THR A 76 -0.99 10.37 16.30
CA THR A 76 -0.55 10.82 17.64
C THR A 76 0.86 11.39 17.62
N ASP A 77 1.71 10.98 16.66
CA ASP A 77 3.01 11.62 16.41
C ASP A 77 2.84 12.72 15.36
N SER A 78 2.40 13.89 15.82
CA SER A 78 2.10 15.03 14.94
C SER A 78 3.34 15.63 14.28
N ASN A 79 4.55 15.37 14.79
CA ASN A 79 5.78 15.85 14.16
C ASN A 79 6.07 15.06 12.88
N ARG A 80 5.80 13.76 12.93
CA ARG A 80 6.02 12.85 11.81
C ARG A 80 4.85 12.82 10.82
N PHE A 81 3.62 12.80 11.32
CA PHE A 81 2.41 12.55 10.54
C PHE A 81 1.50 13.77 10.45
N HIS A 82 2.06 14.89 9.95
CA HIS A 82 1.36 16.17 9.88
C HIS A 82 0.59 16.37 8.58
N GLN A 83 1.01 15.75 7.47
CA GLN A 83 0.39 15.97 6.17
C GLN A 83 -0.92 15.18 6.05
N ARG A 84 -1.85 15.76 5.29
CA ARG A 84 -3.15 15.15 4.99
C ARG A 84 -3.34 15.11 3.49
N CYS A 85 -3.69 13.93 2.99
CA CYS A 85 -3.87 13.65 1.58
C CYS A 85 -5.19 12.90 1.33
N GLY A 86 -5.62 12.86 0.08
CA GLY A 86 -6.90 12.31 -0.34
C GLY A 86 -8.03 13.35 -0.37
N SER A 87 -9.12 13.03 -1.07
CA SER A 87 -10.30 13.89 -1.18
C SER A 87 -11.38 13.45 -0.19
N VAL A 88 -12.34 12.64 -0.63
CA VAL A 88 -13.44 12.11 0.20
C VAL A 88 -12.95 11.30 1.39
N PHE A 89 -11.80 10.63 1.25
CA PHE A 89 -11.10 9.93 2.31
C PHE A 89 -9.80 10.67 2.61
N THR A 90 -9.89 11.66 3.49
CA THR A 90 -8.71 12.42 3.95
C THR A 90 -7.96 11.63 5.02
N GLY A 91 -6.76 11.15 4.70
CA GLY A 91 -5.88 10.40 5.60
C GLY A 91 -4.45 10.94 5.60
N LEU A 92 -3.54 10.13 6.13
CA LEU A 92 -2.10 10.38 6.03
C LEU A 92 -1.61 10.19 4.60
N CYS A 93 -0.66 11.02 4.19
CA CYS A 93 -0.04 10.92 2.88
C CYS A 93 0.79 9.64 2.77
N ASP A 94 0.72 8.98 1.61
CA ASP A 94 1.45 7.74 1.34
C ASP A 94 2.98 7.87 1.58
N ASN A 95 3.59 9.03 1.32
CA ASN A 95 5.01 9.29 1.59
C ASN A 95 5.37 9.21 3.08
N ASP A 96 4.49 9.71 3.97
CA ASP A 96 4.71 9.62 5.42
C ASP A 96 4.62 8.16 5.88
N ILE A 97 3.70 7.39 5.28
CA ILE A 97 3.56 5.95 5.54
C ILE A 97 4.77 5.18 5.02
N ALA A 98 5.28 5.48 3.82
CA ALA A 98 6.49 4.85 3.27
C ALA A 98 7.69 5.00 4.22
N SER A 99 7.87 6.18 4.81
CA SER A 99 8.89 6.42 5.84
C SER A 99 8.69 5.53 7.07
N ALA A 100 7.44 5.37 7.54
CA ALA A 100 7.11 4.50 8.67
C ALA A 100 7.38 3.01 8.38
N VAL A 101 7.05 2.59 7.15
CA VAL A 101 7.34 1.24 6.67
C VAL A 101 8.85 0.99 6.63
N ARG A 102 9.64 1.92 6.08
CA ARG A 102 11.10 1.84 6.05
C ARG A 102 11.66 1.62 7.45
N ASP A 103 11.31 2.49 8.39
CA ASP A 103 11.82 2.45 9.76
C ASP A 103 11.46 1.13 10.45
N ARG A 104 10.24 0.61 10.20
CA ARG A 104 9.83 -0.68 10.77
C ARG A 104 10.61 -1.86 10.19
N LEU A 105 10.94 -1.83 8.91
CA LEU A 105 11.73 -2.88 8.26
C LEU A 105 13.18 -2.87 8.73
N THR A 106 13.79 -1.69 8.93
CA THR A 106 15.19 -1.53 9.33
C THR A 106 15.40 -1.67 10.85
N THR A 107 14.36 -1.42 11.65
CA THR A 107 14.41 -1.67 13.10
C THR A 107 14.43 -3.17 13.40
N ASN A 108 15.30 -3.60 14.32
CA ASN A 108 15.48 -5.00 14.71
C ASN A 108 15.65 -5.91 13.48
N PRO A 109 16.73 -5.77 12.68
CA PRO A 109 16.88 -6.44 11.39
C PRO A 109 16.93 -7.98 11.50
N ALA A 110 17.20 -8.52 12.69
CA ALA A 110 17.13 -9.96 12.96
C ALA A 110 15.68 -10.50 13.09
N GLU A 111 14.69 -9.65 13.37
CA GLU A 111 13.28 -10.05 13.39
C GLU A 111 12.77 -10.21 11.95
N ARG A 112 12.27 -11.40 11.62
CA ARG A 112 11.61 -11.68 10.33
C ARG A 112 10.26 -10.98 10.31
N LYS A 113 9.99 -10.18 9.28
CA LYS A 113 8.76 -9.38 9.19
C LYS A 113 8.01 -9.68 7.90
N LEU A 114 6.69 -9.84 8.00
CA LEU A 114 5.77 -9.67 6.88
C LEU A 114 5.14 -8.30 7.08
N LEU A 115 5.35 -7.37 6.16
CA LEU A 115 4.76 -6.05 6.22
C LEU A 115 3.83 -5.82 5.03
N TYR A 116 2.59 -5.45 5.31
CA TYR A 116 1.59 -5.05 4.33
C TYR A 116 1.35 -3.54 4.40
N TRP A 117 1.46 -2.83 3.27
CA TRP A 117 1.15 -1.40 3.18
C TRP A 117 0.01 -1.21 2.19
N LEU A 118 -1.11 -0.66 2.69
CA LEU A 118 -2.24 -0.24 1.87
C LEU A 118 -2.20 1.29 1.66
N THR A 119 -2.04 1.71 0.41
CA THR A 119 -1.97 3.11 0.00
C THR A 119 -3.34 3.80 -0.03
N LEU A 120 -3.36 5.14 -0.15
CA LEU A 120 -4.59 5.93 -0.09
C LEU A 120 -4.70 7.02 -1.17
N ASN A 121 -3.61 7.70 -1.51
CA ASN A 121 -3.66 9.01 -2.18
C ASN A 121 -4.32 8.97 -3.56
N SER A 122 -4.23 7.84 -4.26
CA SER A 122 -4.79 7.63 -5.61
C SER A 122 -6.26 7.21 -5.62
N HIS A 123 -6.92 7.10 -4.46
CA HIS A 123 -8.35 6.82 -4.38
C HIS A 123 -9.16 7.93 -5.07
N ILE A 124 -10.16 7.57 -5.90
CA ILE A 124 -11.00 8.52 -6.62
C ILE A 124 -12.19 9.01 -5.77
N PRO A 125 -12.55 10.31 -5.80
CA PRO A 125 -11.79 11.40 -6.43
C PRO A 125 -10.46 11.63 -5.70
N TYR A 126 -9.40 11.89 -6.45
CA TYR A 126 -8.07 12.17 -5.90
C TYR A 126 -7.79 13.67 -5.92
N VAL A 127 -6.78 14.10 -5.15
CA VAL A 127 -6.26 15.47 -5.19
C VAL A 127 -4.98 15.48 -6.02
N PRO A 128 -4.91 16.24 -7.14
CA PRO A 128 -3.69 16.34 -7.93
C PRO A 128 -2.53 16.91 -7.11
N LYS A 129 -1.35 16.33 -7.28
CA LYS A 129 -0.11 16.86 -6.70
C LYS A 129 0.19 18.24 -7.28
N GLN A 130 0.60 19.17 -6.42
CA GLN A 130 1.00 20.50 -6.85
C GLN A 130 2.48 20.52 -7.20
N GLY A 131 2.81 20.99 -8.40
CA GLY A 131 4.19 21.17 -8.84
C GLY A 131 5.00 19.88 -8.95
N GLY A 132 4.38 18.74 -9.27
CA GLY A 132 5.13 17.51 -9.47
C GLY A 132 5.77 17.39 -10.85
N ASN A 133 6.49 16.27 -11.00
CA ASN A 133 7.55 16.14 -12.00
C ASN A 133 7.02 16.03 -13.43
N PHE A 134 5.81 15.49 -13.61
CA PHE A 134 5.25 15.23 -14.96
C PHE A 134 4.55 16.44 -15.56
N LYS A 135 4.50 17.57 -14.84
CA LYS A 135 3.95 18.86 -15.32
C LYS A 135 2.55 18.72 -15.91
N CYS A 136 1.72 17.88 -15.27
CA CYS A 136 0.40 17.53 -15.75
C CYS A 136 -0.48 18.76 -16.01
N GLY A 137 -1.19 18.76 -17.14
CA GLY A 137 -2.08 19.85 -17.54
C GLY A 137 -1.37 21.07 -18.15
N SER A 138 -0.06 20.98 -18.42
CA SER A 138 0.70 22.00 -19.16
C SER A 138 1.12 21.51 -20.55
N ASP A 139 1.56 22.44 -21.42
CA ASP A 139 2.14 22.10 -22.73
C ASP A 139 3.42 21.26 -22.64
N ALA A 140 4.05 21.21 -21.46
CA ALA A 140 5.25 20.43 -21.18
C ALA A 140 4.94 19.11 -20.45
N ALA A 141 3.68 18.68 -20.40
CA ALA A 141 3.29 17.45 -19.71
C ALA A 141 3.94 16.21 -20.33
N GLU A 142 4.44 15.30 -19.49
CA GLU A 142 5.02 14.03 -19.94
C GLU A 142 3.95 13.05 -20.45
N ILE A 143 2.73 13.15 -19.91
CA ILE A 143 1.57 12.35 -20.32
C ILE A 143 0.47 13.30 -20.76
N ALA A 144 0.01 13.14 -22.00
CA ALA A 144 -0.92 14.06 -22.65
C ALA A 144 -2.30 14.12 -21.97
N ASN A 145 -2.88 12.97 -21.59
CA ASN A 145 -4.14 12.98 -20.86
C ASN A 145 -3.90 13.43 -19.41
N THR A 146 -4.47 14.56 -19.02
CA THR A 146 -4.25 15.16 -17.69
C THR A 146 -4.61 14.22 -16.56
N LYS A 147 -5.72 13.47 -16.65
CA LYS A 147 -6.14 12.56 -15.58
C LYS A 147 -5.23 11.36 -15.43
N VAL A 148 -4.78 10.80 -16.54
CA VAL A 148 -3.77 9.72 -16.52
C VAL A 148 -2.45 10.25 -15.96
N CYS A 149 -2.03 11.45 -16.37
CA CYS A 149 -0.83 12.10 -15.87
C CYS A 149 -0.87 12.29 -14.34
N GLU A 150 -1.91 12.94 -13.82
CA GLU A 150 -2.06 13.22 -12.39
C GLU A 150 -2.07 11.93 -11.54
N LEU A 151 -2.76 10.88 -11.99
CA LEU A 151 -2.75 9.58 -11.31
C LEU A 151 -1.37 8.92 -11.33
N THR A 152 -0.68 9.00 -12.47
CA THR A 152 0.66 8.44 -12.61
C THR A 152 1.64 9.15 -11.69
N GLU A 153 1.48 10.46 -11.50
CA GLU A 153 2.29 11.25 -10.58
C GLU A 153 2.06 10.85 -9.10
N LEU A 154 0.83 10.52 -8.71
CA LEU A 154 0.54 9.97 -7.37
C LEU A 154 1.12 8.57 -7.19
N TRP A 155 1.10 7.73 -8.23
CA TRP A 155 1.76 6.42 -8.18
C TRP A 155 3.28 6.54 -8.12
N ALA A 156 3.86 7.50 -8.83
CA ALA A 156 5.30 7.75 -8.81
C ALA A 156 5.80 8.02 -7.39
N ASP A 157 5.05 8.76 -6.57
CA ASP A 157 5.39 9.00 -5.15
C ASP A 157 5.46 7.69 -4.34
N VAL A 158 4.53 6.76 -4.58
CA VAL A 158 4.56 5.42 -3.97
C VAL A 158 5.79 4.64 -4.44
N PHE A 159 6.07 4.64 -5.74
CA PHE A 159 7.23 3.96 -6.31
C PHE A 159 8.56 4.55 -5.81
N ASP A 160 8.66 5.86 -5.65
CA ASP A 160 9.83 6.54 -5.07
C ASP A 160 10.02 6.13 -3.61
N GLY A 161 8.93 6.05 -2.83
CA GLY A 161 8.95 5.54 -1.46
C GLY A 161 9.43 4.08 -1.38
N VAL A 162 8.91 3.20 -2.25
CA VAL A 162 9.35 1.80 -2.33
C VAL A 162 10.81 1.70 -2.78
N ALA A 163 11.24 2.49 -3.76
CA ALA A 163 12.62 2.52 -4.22
C ALA A 163 13.57 2.98 -3.10
N SER A 164 13.20 4.00 -2.33
CA SER A 164 13.95 4.45 -1.16
C SER A 164 14.04 3.36 -0.08
N ILE A 165 12.99 2.56 0.13
CA ILE A 165 13.03 1.42 1.06
C ILE A 165 13.98 0.35 0.50
N ALA A 166 13.78 -0.08 -0.74
CA ALA A 166 14.51 -1.17 -1.39
C ALA A 166 16.02 -0.90 -1.48
N THR A 167 16.42 0.37 -1.54
CA THR A 167 17.81 0.80 -1.64
C THR A 167 18.42 1.22 -0.30
N ASP A 168 17.68 1.14 0.81
CA ASP A 168 18.22 1.44 2.14
C ASP A 168 19.33 0.43 2.49
N PRO A 169 20.57 0.88 2.75
CA PRO A 169 21.69 0.00 3.07
C PRO A 169 21.47 -0.81 4.35
N ASN A 170 20.58 -0.35 5.24
CA ASN A 170 20.25 -1.03 6.49
C ASN A 170 19.07 -1.99 6.37
N LEU A 171 18.42 -2.08 5.20
CA LEU A 171 17.32 -3.01 4.99
C LEU A 171 17.85 -4.46 5.10
N PRO A 172 17.28 -5.34 5.94
CA PRO A 172 17.62 -6.77 5.87
C PRO A 172 17.20 -7.38 4.53
N PRO A 173 17.65 -8.59 4.14
CA PRO A 173 17.20 -9.24 2.91
C PRO A 173 15.66 -9.26 2.82
N THR A 174 15.11 -8.58 1.82
CA THR A 174 13.66 -8.29 1.75
C THR A 174 13.21 -8.34 0.29
N ASP A 175 12.28 -9.24 -0.01
CA ASP A 175 11.52 -9.20 -1.27
C ASP A 175 10.35 -8.21 -1.11
N ILE A 176 10.08 -7.43 -2.16
CA ILE A 176 9.00 -6.45 -2.18
C ILE A 176 8.04 -6.78 -3.32
N PHE A 177 6.77 -7.01 -2.97
CA PHE A 177 5.69 -7.24 -3.92
C PHE A 177 4.75 -6.02 -3.96
N ILE A 178 4.59 -5.44 -5.13
CA ILE A 178 3.71 -4.29 -5.40
C ILE A 178 2.59 -4.78 -6.30
N VAL A 179 1.35 -4.48 -5.98
CA VAL A 179 0.19 -4.92 -6.76
C VAL A 179 -0.92 -3.87 -6.71
N GLY A 180 -1.54 -3.59 -7.85
CA GLY A 180 -2.76 -2.80 -7.90
C GLY A 180 -3.96 -3.59 -7.33
N ASP A 181 -4.82 -2.93 -6.56
CA ASP A 181 -5.97 -3.58 -5.94
C ASP A 181 -7.08 -3.85 -6.96
N HIS A 182 -7.46 -2.82 -7.73
CA HIS A 182 -8.42 -2.90 -8.82
C HIS A 182 -8.14 -1.84 -9.91
N PRO A 183 -8.71 -1.99 -11.12
CA PRO A 183 -8.66 -0.93 -12.13
C PRO A 183 -9.30 0.36 -11.61
N THR A 184 -8.70 1.50 -11.92
CA THR A 184 -9.22 2.81 -11.54
C THR A 184 -10.55 3.10 -12.25
N PRO A 185 -11.66 3.38 -11.53
CA PRO A 185 -12.96 3.65 -12.15
C PRO A 185 -13.02 5.05 -12.75
N LEU A 186 -12.35 5.24 -13.88
CA LEU A 186 -12.32 6.49 -14.62
C LEU A 186 -13.61 6.68 -15.43
N TRP A 187 -14.29 7.81 -15.19
CA TRP A 187 -15.53 8.19 -15.87
C TRP A 187 -15.25 8.81 -17.24
N GLU A 188 -14.10 9.48 -17.38
CA GLU A 188 -13.66 10.04 -18.65
C GLU A 188 -13.17 8.92 -19.57
N ARG A 189 -13.86 8.72 -20.70
CA ARG A 189 -13.52 7.69 -21.68
C ARG A 189 -12.08 7.81 -22.20
N ALA A 190 -11.65 9.03 -22.54
CA ALA A 190 -10.31 9.27 -23.06
C ALA A 190 -9.22 8.87 -22.05
N ALA A 191 -9.46 9.05 -20.74
CA ALA A 191 -8.55 8.57 -19.70
C ALA A 191 -8.64 7.05 -19.51
N ALA A 192 -9.86 6.49 -19.52
CA ALA A 192 -10.10 5.05 -19.35
C ALA A 192 -9.45 4.19 -20.45
N GLU A 193 -9.36 4.70 -21.67
CA GLU A 193 -8.74 4.01 -22.83
C GLU A 193 -7.23 3.77 -22.65
N HIS A 194 -6.57 4.40 -21.67
CA HIS A 194 -5.18 4.11 -21.30
C HIS A 194 -5.02 2.87 -20.41
N PHE A 195 -6.11 2.30 -19.89
CA PHE A 195 -6.08 1.15 -18.99
C PHE A 195 -6.70 -0.09 -19.64
N THR A 196 -6.12 -1.25 -19.38
CA THR A 196 -6.74 -2.51 -19.82
C THR A 196 -7.83 -2.92 -18.80
N PRO A 197 -9.09 -3.10 -19.23
CA PRO A 197 -10.16 -3.50 -18.31
C PRO A 197 -9.84 -4.81 -17.58
N HIS A 198 -10.22 -4.87 -16.30
CA HIS A 198 -10.05 -6.04 -15.43
C HIS A 198 -8.61 -6.51 -15.21
N LYS A 199 -7.61 -5.72 -15.61
CA LYS A 199 -6.19 -5.99 -15.31
C LYS A 199 -5.64 -4.97 -14.33
N VAL A 200 -4.84 -5.47 -13.41
CA VAL A 200 -3.99 -4.70 -12.52
C VAL A 200 -2.56 -5.13 -12.75
N GLN A 201 -1.60 -4.24 -12.51
CA GLN A 201 -0.19 -4.55 -12.63
C GLN A 201 0.35 -5.05 -11.29
N TRP A 202 1.37 -5.90 -11.36
CA TRP A 202 2.17 -6.28 -10.20
C TRP A 202 3.65 -6.28 -10.54
N HIS A 203 4.48 -6.06 -9.53
CA HIS A 203 5.94 -6.07 -9.60
C HIS A 203 6.48 -6.86 -8.41
N LEU A 204 7.43 -7.75 -8.66
CA LEU A 204 8.20 -8.42 -7.62
C LEU A 204 9.66 -7.99 -7.72
N LEU A 205 10.12 -7.25 -6.72
CA LEU A 205 11.52 -6.91 -6.54
C LEU A 205 12.12 -7.97 -5.61
N ARG A 206 13.05 -8.77 -6.14
CA ARG A 206 13.74 -9.78 -5.33
C ARG A 206 15.03 -9.21 -4.78
N ASP A 207 15.31 -9.49 -3.52
CA ASP A 207 16.60 -9.20 -2.94
C ASP A 207 17.69 -9.98 -3.69
N ASN A 208 18.70 -9.29 -4.19
CA ASN A 208 19.86 -9.87 -4.84
C ASN A 208 21.17 -9.44 -4.17
N ARG A 209 21.09 -8.89 -2.95
CA ARG A 209 22.26 -8.39 -2.25
C ARG A 209 23.07 -9.60 -1.78
N THR A 210 24.34 -9.64 -2.16
CA THR A 210 25.26 -10.65 -1.63
C THR A 210 25.45 -10.41 -0.14
N THR A 211 24.93 -11.29 0.69
CA THR A 211 25.20 -11.30 2.13
C THR A 211 26.69 -11.61 2.34
N THR A 212 27.53 -10.59 2.44
CA THR A 212 28.86 -10.73 3.01
C THR A 212 28.66 -10.92 4.51
N HIS A 213 28.41 -12.16 4.94
CA HIS A 213 28.59 -12.50 6.34
C HIS A 213 30.09 -12.38 6.63
N GLY A 214 30.46 -11.33 7.37
CA GLY A 214 31.78 -11.27 8.00
C GLY A 214 31.89 -12.43 8.98
N GLU A 215 32.96 -13.21 8.83
CA GLU A 215 33.44 -14.22 9.79
C GLU A 215 33.75 -13.59 11.15
#